data_AF-A0A0J7MZ74-F1
#
_entry.id   AF-A0A0J7MZ74-F1
#
_cell.length_a   1.000
_cell.length_b   1.000
_cell.length_c   1.000
_cell.angle_alpha   90.00
_cell.angle_beta   90.00
_cell.angle_gamma   90.00
#
_symmetry.space_group_name_H-M   'P 1'
#
loop_
_entity.id
_entity.type
_entity.pdbx_description
1 polymer ?
#
loop_
_entity_poly.entity_id
_entity_poly.type
_entity_poly.pdbx_seq_one_letter_code
_entity_poly.pdbx_strand_id
1 'polypeptide(L)'
;MTNVPEAGKIPAHAPANVFASLPTYPPIGTSNIVCTNYDTLYSNAWLDLSKGPVVVSTPDTHGRYFVLPMMDMWSDVFASPGSRTTGTKAANYLLTLPDWHGEVPEGMTQIKAPTPYVWLLARTRTDGPKDYDAVHQIQSGYNITPLENWGKPAIQQNVLPVNPTVDMKTPADTQISKMSASEYFTYVT
;
A
#
# COMPACT_ATOMS: atom_id res chain seq x y z
N MET A 1 -8.08 7.14 -3.41
CA MET A 1 -6.99 7.28 -2.42
C MET A 1 -7.56 7.61 -1.05
N THR A 2 -6.99 7.10 0.03
CA THR A 2 -7.33 7.53 1.39
C THR A 2 -6.62 8.84 1.72
N ASN A 3 -7.38 9.89 2.02
CA ASN A 3 -6.85 11.19 2.46
C ASN A 3 -7.20 11.41 3.93
N VAL A 4 -6.49 10.70 4.81
CA VAL A 4 -6.70 10.72 6.27
C VAL A 4 -5.40 11.12 6.97
N PRO A 5 -5.48 11.79 8.14
CA PRO A 5 -4.29 12.31 8.83
C PRO A 5 -3.49 11.22 9.55
N GLU A 6 -4.14 10.11 9.91
CA GLU A 6 -3.59 9.06 10.79
C GLU A 6 -4.05 7.68 10.32
N ALA A 7 -3.18 6.69 10.44
CA ALA A 7 -3.48 5.29 10.11
C ALA A 7 -4.42 4.66 11.15
N GLY A 8 -5.37 3.84 10.69
CA GLY A 8 -6.17 2.98 11.55
C GLY A 8 -7.37 3.63 12.24
N LYS A 9 -7.55 4.96 12.17
CA LYS A 9 -8.78 5.63 12.66
C LYS A 9 -10.03 5.17 11.90
N ILE A 10 -9.87 4.88 10.62
CA ILE A 10 -10.84 4.15 9.81
C ILE A 10 -10.14 2.83 9.43
N PRO A 11 -10.77 1.66 9.61
CA PRO A 11 -10.15 0.37 9.29
C PRO A 11 -9.58 0.35 7.87
N ALA A 12 -8.34 -0.14 7.72
CA ALA A 12 -7.59 -0.18 6.45
C ALA A 12 -7.28 1.18 5.79
N HIS A 13 -7.55 2.32 6.45
CA HIS A 13 -7.18 3.63 5.93
C HIS A 13 -5.92 4.16 6.62
N ALA A 14 -5.04 4.74 5.82
CA ALA A 14 -3.84 5.45 6.25
C ALA A 14 -3.60 6.65 5.34
N PRO A 15 -2.77 7.62 5.76
CA PRO A 15 -2.25 8.60 4.83
C PRO A 15 -1.48 7.91 3.68
N ALA A 16 -1.26 8.64 2.59
CA ALA A 16 -0.41 8.15 1.52
C ALA A 16 0.99 7.81 2.05
N ASN A 17 1.59 6.77 1.47
CA ASN A 17 2.89 6.22 1.85
C ASN A 17 2.95 5.68 3.30
N VAL A 18 1.83 5.23 3.86
CA VAL A 18 1.76 4.55 5.18
C VAL A 18 0.87 3.32 5.11
N PHE A 19 1.28 2.23 5.75
CA PHE A 19 0.46 1.03 5.89
C PHE A 19 -0.59 1.17 7.00
N ALA A 20 -1.82 0.76 6.71
CA ALA A 20 -2.87 0.44 7.67
C ALA A 20 -3.06 -1.08 7.71
N SER A 21 -2.56 -1.71 8.77
CA SER A 21 -2.70 -3.14 8.99
C SER A 21 -4.00 -3.45 9.73
N LEU A 22 -4.75 -4.44 9.24
CA LEU A 22 -5.90 -5.01 9.93
C LEU A 22 -5.40 -6.14 10.85
N PRO A 23 -5.54 -6.01 12.18
CA PRO A 23 -4.95 -6.96 13.13
C PRO A 23 -5.77 -8.25 13.28
N THR A 24 -6.99 -8.30 12.77
CA THR A 24 -7.88 -9.46 12.89
C THR A 24 -8.65 -9.66 11.60
N TYR A 25 -9.25 -10.84 11.42
CA TYR A 25 -10.33 -10.99 10.44
C TYR A 25 -11.42 -9.94 10.67
N PRO A 26 -12.10 -9.50 9.60
CA PRO A 26 -13.23 -8.62 9.76
C PRO A 26 -14.33 -9.36 10.56
N PRO A 27 -15.06 -8.64 11.43
CA PRO A 27 -16.13 -9.23 12.20
C PRO A 27 -17.17 -9.90 11.30
N ILE A 28 -17.81 -10.96 11.80
CA ILE A 28 -18.91 -11.61 11.09
C ILE A 28 -20.00 -10.55 10.80
N GLY A 29 -20.41 -10.45 9.53
CA GLY A 29 -21.47 -9.53 9.10
C GLY A 29 -20.99 -8.17 8.55
N THR A 30 -19.68 -7.90 8.47
CA THR A 30 -19.17 -6.71 7.77
C THR A 30 -18.96 -6.98 6.27
N SER A 31 -19.43 -6.09 5.39
CA SER A 31 -19.41 -6.25 3.92
C SER A 31 -18.51 -5.25 3.18
N ASN A 32 -17.61 -4.54 3.87
CA ASN A 32 -16.76 -3.50 3.26
C ASN A 32 -15.74 -4.06 2.26
N ILE A 33 -15.47 -5.37 2.31
CA ILE A 33 -14.65 -6.11 1.35
C ILE A 33 -15.50 -7.28 0.83
N VAL A 34 -15.82 -7.28 -0.46
CA VAL A 34 -16.54 -8.37 -1.11
C VAL A 34 -15.66 -9.64 -1.08
N CYS A 35 -16.21 -10.78 -0.65
CA CYS A 35 -15.50 -12.06 -0.52
C CYS A 35 -14.26 -11.99 0.39
N THR A 36 -14.48 -11.65 1.67
CA THR A 36 -13.42 -11.66 2.68
C THR A 36 -12.67 -13.00 2.70
N ASN A 37 -11.35 -12.94 2.62
CA ASN A 37 -10.47 -14.08 2.79
C ASN A 37 -10.23 -14.36 4.29
N TYR A 38 -10.36 -15.62 4.71
CA TYR A 38 -10.13 -16.08 6.10
C TYR A 38 -8.79 -16.80 6.27
N ASP A 39 -7.90 -16.73 5.29
CA ASP A 39 -6.58 -17.35 5.34
C ASP A 39 -5.47 -16.31 5.62
N THR A 40 -5.80 -15.01 5.52
CA THR A 40 -4.82 -13.92 5.57
C THR A 40 -5.32 -12.71 6.34
N LEU A 41 -4.40 -11.99 6.98
CA LEU A 41 -4.61 -10.63 7.45
C LEU A 41 -4.11 -9.63 6.40
N TYR A 42 -4.81 -8.51 6.28
CA TYR A 42 -4.52 -7.47 5.28
C TYR A 42 -3.67 -6.34 5.85
N SER A 43 -2.78 -5.79 5.02
CA SER A 43 -2.19 -4.47 5.23
C SER A 43 -2.38 -3.63 3.98
N ASN A 44 -3.04 -2.50 4.12
CA ASN A 44 -3.45 -1.63 3.03
C ASN A 44 -2.56 -0.38 2.98
N ALA A 45 -2.14 0.06 1.80
CA ALA A 45 -1.51 1.36 1.64
C ALA A 45 -1.84 1.96 0.27
N TRP A 46 -1.95 3.28 0.22
CA TRP A 46 -1.86 4.04 -1.03
C TRP A 46 -0.47 4.63 -1.11
N LEU A 47 0.21 4.45 -2.24
CA LEU A 47 1.45 5.15 -2.54
C LEU A 47 1.17 6.40 -3.35
N ASP A 48 1.96 7.44 -3.09
CA ASP A 48 2.02 8.67 -3.87
C ASP A 48 3.44 8.88 -4.36
N LEU A 49 3.64 8.68 -5.66
CA LEU A 49 4.90 8.86 -6.38
C LEU A 49 5.00 10.24 -7.05
N SER A 50 4.00 11.13 -6.90
CA SER A 50 4.00 12.46 -7.54
C SER A 50 5.18 13.34 -7.11
N LYS A 51 5.77 13.04 -5.95
CA LYS A 51 6.95 13.73 -5.39
C LYS A 51 8.26 12.98 -5.61
N GLY A 52 8.23 11.85 -6.31
CA GLY A 52 9.40 11.03 -6.61
C GLY A 52 9.29 9.58 -6.17
N PRO A 53 10.38 8.79 -6.31
CA PRO A 53 10.38 7.37 -6.00
C PRO A 53 10.11 7.06 -4.53
N VAL A 54 9.49 5.91 -4.30
CA VAL A 54 9.16 5.42 -2.97
C VAL A 54 9.68 3.99 -2.80
N VAL A 55 10.35 3.72 -1.68
CA VAL A 55 10.84 2.40 -1.32
C VAL A 55 9.79 1.68 -0.47
N VAL A 56 9.34 0.51 -0.93
CA VAL A 56 8.47 -0.39 -0.17
C VAL A 56 9.32 -1.53 0.39
N SER A 57 9.34 -1.66 1.71
CA SER A 57 10.15 -2.65 2.43
C SER A 57 9.25 -3.76 2.97
N THR A 58 9.73 -4.99 2.84
CA THR A 58 9.10 -6.20 3.42
C THR A 58 10.09 -6.88 4.36
N PRO A 59 9.66 -7.35 5.55
CA PRO A 59 10.54 -8.07 6.47
C PRO A 59 10.76 -9.51 6.01
N ASP A 60 11.69 -10.24 6.66
CA ASP A 60 11.74 -11.70 6.51
C ASP A 60 10.47 -12.28 7.14
N THR A 61 9.67 -12.98 6.34
CA THR A 61 8.44 -13.63 6.83
C THR A 61 8.70 -15.02 7.39
N HIS A 62 9.96 -15.46 7.45
CA HIS A 62 10.41 -16.74 7.99
C HIS A 62 9.70 -17.94 7.36
N GLY A 63 9.48 -17.88 6.05
CA GLY A 63 8.79 -18.92 5.28
C GLY A 63 7.27 -18.79 5.26
N ARG A 64 6.69 -17.85 6.03
CA ARG A 64 5.24 -17.61 6.01
C ARG A 64 4.80 -17.02 4.68
N TYR A 65 3.66 -17.50 4.18
CA TYR A 65 3.06 -16.97 2.97
C TYR A 65 2.70 -15.49 3.13
N PHE A 66 3.16 -14.68 2.18
CA PHE A 66 2.68 -13.33 1.97
C PHE A 66 2.63 -13.00 0.48
N VAL A 67 1.81 -12.02 0.14
CA VAL A 67 1.77 -11.42 -1.19
C VAL A 67 1.52 -9.93 -1.05
N LEU A 68 2.13 -9.13 -1.93
CA LEU A 68 2.03 -7.68 -1.98
C LEU A 68 1.63 -7.24 -3.40
N PRO A 69 0.36 -7.46 -3.82
CA PRO A 69 -0.13 -6.95 -5.10
C PRO A 69 -0.04 -5.42 -5.12
N MET A 70 0.48 -4.90 -6.22
CA MET A 70 0.57 -3.48 -6.54
C MET A 70 -0.34 -3.21 -7.72
N MET A 71 -1.36 -2.38 -7.50
CA MET A 71 -2.35 -2.01 -8.50
C MET A 71 -2.18 -0.56 -8.89
N ASP A 72 -2.30 -0.26 -10.18
CA ASP A 72 -2.36 1.12 -10.65
C ASP A 72 -3.75 1.73 -10.42
N MET A 73 -3.96 2.98 -10.86
CA MET A 73 -5.25 3.65 -10.71
C MET A 73 -6.39 3.01 -11.52
N TRP A 74 -6.08 2.13 -12.46
CA TRP A 74 -7.04 1.34 -13.24
C TRP A 74 -7.34 -0.02 -12.58
N SER A 75 -6.77 -0.27 -11.41
CA SER A 75 -6.84 -1.54 -10.67
C SER A 75 -6.14 -2.70 -11.38
N ASP A 76 -5.28 -2.42 -12.36
CA ASP A 76 -4.46 -3.43 -13.00
C ASP A 76 -3.27 -3.79 -12.11
N VAL A 77 -3.09 -5.10 -11.85
CA VAL A 77 -1.95 -5.60 -11.06
C VAL A 77 -0.69 -5.62 -11.93
N PHE A 78 0.14 -4.59 -11.82
CA PHE A 78 1.40 -4.49 -12.57
C PHE A 78 2.57 -5.20 -11.87
N ALA A 79 2.48 -5.43 -10.56
CA ALA A 79 3.48 -6.19 -9.80
C ALA A 79 2.86 -6.96 -8.64
N SER A 80 3.47 -8.11 -8.29
CA SER A 80 3.04 -8.91 -7.14
C SER A 80 4.23 -9.62 -6.47
N PRO A 81 5.11 -8.88 -5.77
CA PRO A 81 6.09 -9.47 -4.87
C PRO A 81 5.43 -10.34 -3.80
N GLY A 82 6.14 -11.34 -3.31
CA GLY A 82 5.60 -12.28 -2.33
C GLY A 82 6.35 -13.61 -2.32
N SER A 83 5.90 -14.52 -1.46
CA SER A 83 6.56 -15.81 -1.24
C SER A 83 6.81 -16.61 -2.52
N ARG A 84 5.92 -16.47 -3.53
CA ARG A 84 6.00 -17.17 -4.81
C ARG A 84 7.01 -16.56 -5.79
N THR A 85 7.19 -15.24 -5.78
CA THR A 85 7.91 -14.50 -6.84
C THR A 85 9.25 -13.97 -6.38
N THR A 86 9.36 -13.60 -5.10
CA THR A 86 10.55 -12.97 -4.51
C THR A 86 11.08 -13.74 -3.29
N GLY A 87 10.43 -14.84 -2.92
CA GLY A 87 10.74 -15.58 -1.69
C GLY A 87 10.27 -14.85 -0.44
N THR A 88 10.79 -15.25 0.72
CA THR A 88 10.33 -14.77 2.03
C THR A 88 11.35 -13.94 2.79
N LYS A 89 12.51 -13.66 2.21
CA LYS A 89 13.54 -12.84 2.85
C LYS A 89 13.16 -11.36 2.81
N ALA A 90 13.76 -10.60 3.73
CA ALA A 90 13.62 -9.15 3.73
C ALA A 90 14.06 -8.59 2.37
N ALA A 91 13.26 -7.68 1.83
CA ALA A 91 13.47 -7.11 0.50
C ALA A 91 12.97 -5.67 0.42
N ASN A 92 13.65 -4.88 -0.42
CA ASN A 92 13.33 -3.49 -0.70
C ASN A 92 12.98 -3.33 -2.19
N TYR A 93 11.81 -2.77 -2.47
CA TYR A 93 11.33 -2.49 -3.81
C TYR A 93 11.30 -0.99 -4.04
N LEU A 94 12.08 -0.50 -5.00
CA LEU A 94 12.06 0.90 -5.40
C LEU A 94 10.97 1.10 -6.45
N LEU A 95 9.86 1.71 -6.07
CA LEU A 95 8.81 2.07 -7.01
C LEU A 95 9.12 3.43 -7.64
N THR A 96 9.05 3.48 -8.97
CA THR A 96 9.34 4.67 -9.77
C THR A 96 8.26 4.85 -10.82
N LEU A 97 8.09 6.09 -11.29
CA LEU A 97 7.39 6.31 -12.56
C LEU A 97 8.22 5.78 -13.75
N PRO A 98 7.61 5.54 -14.92
CA PRO A 98 8.31 4.94 -16.05
C PRO A 98 9.43 5.82 -16.65
N ASP A 99 9.28 7.14 -16.49
CA ASP A 99 10.18 8.21 -16.96
C ASP A 99 11.26 8.59 -15.93
N TRP A 100 11.30 7.93 -14.77
CA TRP A 100 12.34 8.19 -13.79
C TRP A 100 13.71 7.68 -14.27
N HIS A 101 14.73 8.54 -14.15
CA HIS A 101 16.09 8.32 -14.68
C HIS A 101 17.18 8.27 -13.59
N GLY A 102 16.81 8.14 -12.32
CA GLY A 102 17.79 8.04 -11.24
C GLY A 102 18.46 6.66 -11.15
N GLU A 103 19.42 6.54 -10.25
CA GLU A 103 20.09 5.27 -9.96
C GLU A 103 19.33 4.48 -8.89
N VAL A 104 19.20 3.17 -9.14
CA VAL A 104 18.59 2.24 -8.17
C VAL A 104 19.63 1.95 -7.08
N PRO A 105 19.37 2.25 -5.79
CA PRO A 105 20.30 1.93 -4.72
C PRO A 105 20.59 0.43 -4.64
N GLU A 106 21.80 0.09 -4.17
CA GLU A 106 22.23 -1.31 -4.02
C GLU A 106 21.26 -2.11 -3.13
N GLY A 107 20.99 -3.36 -3.53
CA GLY A 107 20.10 -4.26 -2.80
C GLY A 107 18.61 -3.97 -2.97
N MET A 108 18.22 -3.05 -3.86
CA MET A 108 16.83 -2.80 -4.22
C MET A 108 16.46 -3.40 -5.57
N THR A 109 15.18 -3.78 -5.72
CA THR A 109 14.59 -4.14 -7.01
C THR A 109 13.71 -3.01 -7.49
N GLN A 110 13.95 -2.48 -8.69
CA GLN A 110 13.09 -1.45 -9.27
C GLN A 110 11.77 -2.05 -9.77
N ILE A 111 10.65 -1.38 -9.48
CA ILE A 111 9.33 -1.66 -10.04
C ILE A 111 8.79 -0.37 -10.65
N LYS A 112 8.46 -0.39 -11.94
CA LYS A 112 7.91 0.78 -12.64
C LYS A 112 6.39 0.79 -12.50
N ALA A 113 5.85 1.78 -11.81
CA ALA A 113 4.42 2.00 -11.65
C ALA A 113 3.84 2.68 -12.91
N PRO A 114 2.74 2.18 -13.50
CA PRO A 114 2.10 2.81 -14.66
C PRO A 114 1.48 4.17 -14.35
N THR A 115 1.08 4.41 -13.10
CA THR A 115 0.42 5.64 -12.63
C THR A 115 1.10 6.17 -11.36
N PRO A 116 1.01 7.49 -11.06
CA PRO A 116 1.64 8.09 -9.87
C PRO A 116 1.05 7.64 -8.54
N TYR A 117 -0.15 7.07 -8.56
CA TYR A 117 -0.78 6.50 -7.38
C TYR A 117 -0.89 4.99 -7.53
N VAL A 118 -0.50 4.27 -6.48
CA VAL A 118 -0.49 2.81 -6.46
C VAL A 118 -1.24 2.32 -5.24
N TRP A 119 -2.14 1.37 -5.42
CA TRP A 119 -2.79 0.68 -4.32
C TRP A 119 -2.04 -0.61 -3.98
N LEU A 120 -1.55 -0.68 -2.75
CA LEU A 120 -0.96 -1.88 -2.16
C LEU A 120 -1.95 -2.57 -1.24
N LEU A 121 -2.11 -3.87 -1.44
CA LEU A 121 -2.95 -4.70 -0.58
C LEU A 121 -2.20 -5.96 -0.14
N ALA A 122 -1.29 -5.80 0.82
CA ALA A 122 -0.53 -6.91 1.37
C ALA A 122 -1.47 -7.92 2.05
N ARG A 123 -1.18 -9.20 1.89
CA ARG A 123 -1.89 -10.30 2.55
C ARG A 123 -0.87 -11.22 3.16
N THR A 124 -0.98 -11.46 4.46
CA THR A 124 -0.07 -12.34 5.21
C THR A 124 -0.87 -13.48 5.81
N ARG A 125 -0.45 -14.73 5.55
CA ARG A 125 -1.19 -15.91 6.01
C ARG A 125 -1.25 -15.97 7.53
N THR A 126 -2.41 -16.33 8.05
CA THR A 126 -2.64 -16.64 9.45
C THR A 126 -3.38 -17.97 9.58
N ASP A 127 -3.08 -18.74 10.63
CA ASP A 127 -3.86 -19.92 11.01
C ASP A 127 -4.99 -19.58 12.02
N GLY A 128 -5.35 -18.30 12.14
CA GLY A 128 -6.44 -17.79 12.97
C GLY A 128 -5.98 -17.02 14.22
N PRO A 129 -6.89 -16.73 15.17
CA PRO A 129 -6.62 -15.82 16.29
C PRO A 129 -5.39 -16.14 17.15
N LYS A 130 -5.02 -17.42 17.27
CA LYS A 130 -3.84 -17.85 18.04
C LYS A 130 -2.52 -17.50 17.36
N ASP A 131 -2.55 -17.20 16.07
CA ASP A 131 -1.39 -16.92 15.22
C ASP A 131 -1.28 -15.42 14.87
N TYR A 132 -2.21 -14.60 15.35
CA TYR A 132 -2.24 -13.16 15.05
C TYR A 132 -0.97 -12.43 15.49
N ASP A 133 -0.45 -12.71 16.68
CA ASP A 133 0.75 -12.03 17.19
C ASP A 133 1.96 -12.23 16.25
N ALA A 134 2.12 -13.43 15.68
CA ALA A 134 3.18 -13.70 14.72
C ALA A 134 2.98 -12.93 13.40
N VAL A 135 1.73 -12.77 12.97
CA VAL A 135 1.41 -11.97 11.79
C VAL A 135 1.58 -10.47 12.06
N HIS A 136 1.26 -10.00 13.27
CA HIS A 136 1.44 -8.60 13.66
C HIS A 136 2.92 -8.20 13.63
N GLN A 137 3.82 -9.10 14.04
CA GLN A 137 5.26 -8.87 13.91
C GLN A 137 5.67 -8.63 12.45
N ILE A 138 5.16 -9.44 11.52
CA ILE A 138 5.41 -9.23 10.08
C ILE A 138 4.75 -7.93 9.59
N GLN A 139 3.50 -7.67 9.97
CA GLN A 139 2.80 -6.45 9.59
C GLN A 139 3.51 -5.18 10.08
N SER A 140 4.15 -5.23 11.25
CA SER A 140 4.93 -4.13 11.82
C SER A 140 6.25 -3.87 11.08
N GLY A 141 6.75 -4.86 10.36
CA GLY A 141 7.96 -4.76 9.55
C GLY A 141 7.72 -4.23 8.14
N TYR A 142 6.46 -4.12 7.69
CA TYR A 142 6.16 -3.45 6.42
C TYR A 142 6.38 -1.95 6.56
N ASN A 143 7.15 -1.38 5.63
CA ASN A 143 7.47 0.04 5.66
C ASN A 143 7.44 0.65 4.27
N ILE A 144 7.12 1.94 4.22
CA ILE A 144 7.14 2.75 3.01
C ILE A 144 7.98 3.98 3.32
N THR A 145 8.98 4.26 2.50
CA THR A 145 9.91 5.37 2.73
C THR A 145 10.18 6.08 1.41
N PRO A 146 9.89 7.39 1.29
CA PRO A 146 10.33 8.18 0.14
C PRO A 146 11.84 8.00 -0.07
N LEU A 147 12.29 7.82 -1.30
CA LEU A 147 13.71 7.54 -1.58
C LEU A 147 14.64 8.65 -1.02
N GLU A 148 14.18 9.90 -1.06
CA GLU A 148 14.88 11.05 -0.45
C GLU A 148 15.16 10.91 1.05
N ASN A 149 14.40 10.06 1.75
CA ASN A 149 14.51 9.80 3.17
C ASN A 149 15.17 8.45 3.48
N TRP A 150 15.58 7.70 2.45
CA TRP A 150 16.24 6.41 2.64
C TRP A 150 17.56 6.56 3.41
N GLY A 151 17.79 5.69 4.40
CA GLY A 151 18.98 5.73 5.26
C GLY A 151 19.01 6.87 6.28
N LYS A 152 18.01 7.76 6.30
CA LYS A 152 17.85 8.77 7.35
C LYS A 152 17.11 8.17 8.55
N PRO A 153 17.33 8.68 9.77
CA PRO A 153 16.51 8.31 10.92
C PRO A 153 15.02 8.49 10.59
N ALA A 154 14.21 7.50 10.95
CA ALA A 154 12.78 7.55 10.71
C ALA A 154 12.20 8.79 11.40
N ILE A 155 11.64 9.70 10.62
CA ILE A 155 10.83 10.79 11.16
C ILE A 155 9.50 10.14 11.53
N GLN A 156 9.23 9.96 12.83
CA GLN A 156 7.90 9.58 13.32
C GLN A 156 6.92 10.71 13.02
N GLN A 157 6.41 10.76 11.79
CA GLN A 157 5.30 11.62 11.45
C GLN A 157 4.02 10.87 11.80
N ASN A 158 3.61 11.00 13.07
CA ASN A 158 2.38 10.41 13.57
C ASN A 158 1.13 11.01 12.91
N VAL A 159 1.27 12.16 12.25
CA VAL A 159 0.24 12.83 11.47
C VAL A 159 0.85 13.29 10.16
N LEU A 160 0.32 12.80 9.04
CA LEU A 160 0.68 13.29 7.72
C LEU A 160 -0.33 14.36 7.27
N PRO A 161 0.12 15.41 6.55
CA PRO A 161 -0.76 16.46 6.08
C PRO A 161 -1.82 15.89 5.13
N VAL A 162 -3.08 16.13 5.47
CA VAL A 162 -4.24 15.83 4.63
C VAL A 162 -4.30 16.87 3.52
N ASN A 163 -4.54 16.43 2.28
CA ASN A 163 -4.75 17.37 1.18
C ASN A 163 -6.18 17.95 1.28
N PRO A 164 -6.36 19.26 1.57
CA PRO A 164 -7.69 19.84 1.73
C PRO A 164 -8.48 19.91 0.41
N THR A 165 -7.84 19.73 -0.75
CA THR A 165 -8.49 19.79 -2.05
C THR A 165 -9.17 18.49 -2.46
N VAL A 166 -8.92 17.38 -1.76
CA VAL A 166 -9.54 16.08 -2.05
C VAL A 166 -10.92 16.02 -1.39
N ASP A 167 -11.96 15.82 -2.21
CA ASP A 167 -13.32 15.61 -1.71
C ASP A 167 -13.47 14.22 -1.10
N MET A 168 -13.48 14.18 0.24
CA MET A 168 -13.69 12.97 1.04
C MET A 168 -15.14 12.80 1.50
N LYS A 169 -16.06 13.68 1.09
CA LYS A 169 -17.46 13.70 1.54
C LYS A 169 -18.41 13.13 0.47
N THR A 170 -18.16 13.47 -0.80
CA THR A 170 -19.00 12.98 -1.90
C THR A 170 -18.64 11.52 -2.21
N PRO A 171 -19.61 10.61 -2.35
CA PRO A 171 -19.35 9.25 -2.80
C PRO A 171 -18.58 9.21 -4.13
N ALA A 172 -17.61 8.28 -4.25
CA ALA A 172 -16.70 8.24 -5.40
C ALA A 172 -17.42 8.06 -6.74
N ASP A 173 -18.48 7.25 -6.78
CA ASP A 173 -19.36 7.06 -7.94
C ASP A 173 -20.03 8.37 -8.38
N THR A 174 -20.49 9.17 -7.41
CA THR A 174 -21.09 10.49 -7.65
C THR A 174 -20.07 11.52 -8.13
N GLN A 175 -18.82 11.43 -7.67
CA GLN A 175 -17.74 12.29 -8.19
C GLN A 175 -17.44 11.93 -9.65
N ILE A 176 -17.26 10.63 -9.95
CA ILE A 176 -16.95 10.14 -11.30
C ILE A 176 -18.09 10.45 -12.27
N SER A 177 -19.36 10.29 -11.87
CA SER A 177 -20.51 10.56 -12.74
C SER A 177 -20.63 12.03 -13.19
N LYS A 178 -19.92 12.95 -12.51
CA LYS A 178 -19.90 14.38 -12.83
C LYS A 178 -18.71 14.79 -13.69
N MET A 179 -17.73 13.90 -13.88
CA MET A 179 -16.55 14.18 -14.70
C MET A 179 -16.86 13.96 -16.18
N SER A 180 -16.28 14.80 -17.04
CA SER A 180 -16.18 14.46 -18.46
C SER A 180 -15.21 13.28 -18.65
N ALA A 181 -15.33 12.58 -19.79
CA ALA A 181 -14.39 11.51 -20.14
C ALA A 181 -12.93 12.02 -20.15
N SER A 182 -12.70 13.23 -20.67
CA SER A 182 -11.38 13.85 -20.69
C SER A 182 -10.83 14.04 -19.28
N GLU A 183 -11.60 14.61 -18.36
CA GLU A 183 -11.17 14.81 -16.96
C GLU A 183 -10.89 13.47 -16.27
N TYR A 184 -11.71 12.46 -16.52
CA TYR A 184 -11.54 11.14 -15.93
C TYR A 184 -10.23 10.47 -16.36
N PHE A 185 -9.93 10.46 -17.67
CA PHE A 185 -8.73 9.80 -18.20
C PHE A 185 -7.43 10.58 -17.95
N THR A 186 -7.49 11.90 -17.76
CA THR A 186 -6.31 12.72 -17.44
C THR A 186 -6.04 12.85 -15.95
N TYR A 187 -6.98 12.47 -15.07
CA TYR A 187 -6.81 12.58 -13.62
C TYR A 187 -5.64 11.75 -13.06
N VAL A 188 -5.24 10.68 -13.75
CA VAL A 188 -4.30 9.66 -13.26
C VAL A 188 -3.12 9.38 -14.19
N THR A 189 -2.95 10.20 -15.23
CA THR A 189 -1.83 10.14 -16.18
C THR A 189 -0.75 11.17 -15.88
#